data_AF-A0A3D0DBW1-F1
#
_entry.id   AF-A0A3D0DBW1-F1
#
_cell.length_a   1.000
_cell.length_b   1.000
_cell.length_c   1.000
_cell.angle_alpha   90.00
_cell.angle_beta   90.00
_cell.angle_gamma   90.00
#
_symmetry.space_group_name_H-M   'P 1'
#
loop_
_entity.id
_entity.type
_entity.pdbx_description
1 polymer ?
#
loop_
_entity_poly.entity_id
_entity_poly.type
_entity_poly.pdbx_seq_one_letter_code
_entity_poly.pdbx_strand_id
1 'polypeptide(L)'
;MKNIRDAIIIVLLASVLGIAINLVRNAISGGGLAWNTAWTDNRKISAAIDIPPSYQPGDSLLSLNDAYNLYTKNEAIFIDAREPVDYDDGHIKGAINFPFEHWDDYWAKIKPTLNPDKEIIAYCGGLDCELSLFMARQLKELGYPKSYIFFGGWPKWKEADMPSETSQPEKNVTDISGTVVPIVLAAYILIMIVMAIVRKGSLSDSKLIFISRLILGGLFIYASYDKIFNPLSFAGIIHNYRLVGPNLINIPAIILPWIEFIAGALLIVGYKPRSADLVIGGMLIMYIFMLAITAHRGINISCGCFSTAAGVKSNLILRIIEDVGMLLVSLHIFIFYKARWRSKGFE
;
A
#
# COMPACT_ATOMS: atom_id res chain seq x y z
N MET A 1 -29.06 -3.67 -20.18
CA MET A 1 -29.11 -4.97 -19.45
C MET A 1 -28.01 -5.95 -19.86
N LYS A 2 -27.82 -6.29 -21.15
CA LYS A 2 -26.78 -7.28 -21.57
C LYS A 2 -25.36 -6.96 -21.07
N ASN A 3 -24.91 -5.71 -21.22
CA ASN A 3 -23.55 -5.33 -20.80
C ASN A 3 -23.35 -5.43 -19.29
N ILE A 4 -24.39 -5.13 -18.50
CA ILE A 4 -24.37 -5.22 -17.03
C ILE A 4 -24.26 -6.68 -16.60
N ARG A 5 -25.07 -7.57 -17.19
CA ARG A 5 -24.98 -9.01 -16.94
C ARG A 5 -23.58 -9.54 -17.24
N ASP A 6 -23.02 -9.17 -18.39
CA ASP A 6 -21.68 -9.57 -18.78
C ASP A 6 -20.60 -8.99 -17.85
N ALA A 7 -20.77 -7.76 -17.33
CA ALA A 7 -19.88 -7.16 -16.33
C ALA A 7 -19.93 -7.92 -14.99
N ILE A 8 -21.13 -8.30 -14.53
CA ILE A 8 -21.29 -9.14 -13.33
C ILE A 8 -20.57 -10.48 -13.51
N ILE A 9 -20.69 -11.12 -14.68
CA ILE A 9 -20.00 -12.38 -14.98
C ILE A 9 -18.48 -12.19 -14.91
N ILE A 10 -17.93 -11.09 -15.46
CA ILE A 10 -16.50 -10.79 -15.38
C ILE A 10 -16.04 -10.70 -13.92
N VAL A 11 -16.76 -9.94 -13.10
CA VAL A 11 -16.44 -9.78 -11.67
C VAL A 11 -16.47 -11.11 -10.95
N LEU A 12 -17.51 -11.92 -11.15
CA LEU A 12 -17.65 -13.24 -10.51
C LEU A 12 -16.52 -14.19 -10.90
N LEU A 13 -16.21 -14.31 -12.19
CA LEU A 13 -15.14 -15.19 -12.66
C LEU A 13 -13.76 -14.75 -12.16
N ALA A 14 -13.47 -13.45 -12.18
CA ALA A 14 -12.22 -12.91 -11.65
C ALA A 14 -12.10 -13.12 -10.13
N SER A 15 -13.20 -12.98 -9.40
CA SER A 15 -13.25 -13.23 -7.95
C SER A 15 -13.00 -14.70 -7.61
N VAL A 16 -13.64 -15.61 -8.35
CA VAL A 16 -13.42 -17.06 -8.20
C VAL A 16 -11.97 -17.42 -8.49
N LEU A 17 -11.36 -16.84 -9.53
CA LEU A 17 -9.95 -17.03 -9.85
C LEU A 17 -9.05 -16.57 -8.70
N GLY A 18 -9.28 -15.35 -8.17
CA GLY A 18 -8.50 -14.82 -7.06
C GLY A 18 -8.61 -15.68 -5.80
N ILE A 19 -9.82 -16.14 -5.48
CA ILE A 19 -10.08 -17.08 -4.37
C ILE A 19 -9.31 -18.39 -4.59
N ALA A 20 -9.42 -19.00 -5.77
CA ALA A 20 -8.75 -20.26 -6.09
C ALA A 20 -7.22 -20.13 -5.97
N ILE A 21 -6.64 -19.04 -6.47
CA ILE A 21 -5.20 -18.80 -6.39
C ILE A 21 -4.77 -18.55 -4.94
N ASN A 22 -5.56 -17.84 -4.14
CA ASN A 22 -5.28 -17.66 -2.72
C ASN A 22 -5.29 -19.00 -1.95
N LEU A 23 -6.25 -19.89 -2.26
CA LEU A 23 -6.31 -21.22 -1.68
C LEU A 23 -5.07 -22.07 -2.05
N VAL A 24 -4.66 -22.02 -3.32
CA VAL A 24 -3.45 -22.71 -3.79
C VAL A 24 -2.21 -22.16 -3.09
N ARG A 25 -2.09 -20.84 -2.96
CA ARG A 25 -0.96 -20.21 -2.25
C ARG A 25 -0.90 -20.63 -0.78
N ASN A 26 -2.06 -20.67 -0.10
CA ASN A 26 -2.15 -21.19 1.26
C ASN A 26 -1.74 -22.66 1.36
N ALA A 27 -2.13 -23.50 0.39
CA ALA A 27 -1.82 -24.93 0.39
C ALA A 27 -0.35 -25.25 0.09
N ILE A 28 0.31 -24.46 -0.78
CA ILE A 28 1.67 -24.76 -1.27
C ILE A 28 2.73 -24.06 -0.43
N SER A 29 2.56 -22.77 -0.12
CA SER A 29 3.61 -21.95 0.48
C SER A 29 3.24 -21.35 1.83
N GLY A 30 1.99 -21.52 2.30
CA GLY A 30 1.49 -20.84 3.49
C GLY A 30 1.42 -19.31 3.37
N GLY A 31 1.72 -18.76 2.19
CA GLY A 31 1.85 -17.30 1.96
C GLY A 31 0.58 -16.61 1.43
N GLY A 32 -0.57 -17.28 1.48
CA GLY A 32 -1.85 -16.66 1.13
C GLY A 32 -2.45 -15.89 2.31
N LEU A 33 -3.50 -15.11 2.03
CA LEU A 33 -4.21 -14.38 3.07
C LEU A 33 -5.23 -15.30 3.75
N ALA A 34 -5.28 -15.24 5.08
CA ALA A 34 -6.31 -15.89 5.88
C ALA A 34 -7.68 -15.22 5.62
N TRP A 35 -8.76 -15.97 5.75
CA TRP A 35 -10.12 -15.46 5.48
C TRP A 35 -10.67 -14.56 6.59
N ASN A 36 -10.27 -14.80 7.83
CA ASN A 36 -10.86 -14.23 9.04
C ASN A 36 -9.84 -13.65 10.03
N THR A 37 -8.68 -13.21 9.56
CA THR A 37 -7.75 -12.46 10.42
C THR A 37 -8.38 -11.13 10.82
N ALA A 38 -8.57 -10.94 12.12
CA ALA A 38 -8.95 -9.67 12.69
C ALA A 38 -7.75 -8.74 12.63
N TRP A 39 -7.74 -7.83 11.66
CA TRP A 39 -6.77 -6.73 11.65
C TRP A 39 -7.06 -5.83 12.86
N THR A 40 -6.22 -5.87 13.87
CA THR A 40 -6.44 -5.05 15.07
C THR A 40 -6.22 -3.58 14.74
N ASP A 41 -7.27 -2.76 14.85
CA ASP A 41 -7.16 -1.31 14.78
C ASP A 41 -6.54 -0.81 16.09
N ASN A 42 -5.21 -0.84 16.18
CA ASN A 42 -4.44 -0.51 17.37
C ASN A 42 -4.30 1.01 17.60
N ARG A 43 -5.13 1.83 16.93
CA ARG A 43 -4.99 3.30 16.84
C ARG A 43 -5.88 4.11 17.78
N LYS A 44 -6.63 3.47 18.67
CA LYS A 44 -6.77 4.09 20.00
C LYS A 44 -5.38 4.00 20.57
N ILE A 45 -4.67 5.13 20.74
CA ILE A 45 -3.40 5.23 21.49
C ILE A 45 -3.50 4.26 22.66
N SER A 46 -2.94 3.06 22.50
CA SER A 46 -3.35 1.96 23.35
C SER A 46 -2.48 2.08 24.58
N ALA A 47 -3.10 2.38 25.72
CA ALA A 47 -2.48 2.11 27.01
C ALA A 47 -2.24 0.59 27.19
N ALA A 48 -2.78 -0.25 26.31
CA ALA A 48 -2.45 -1.66 26.23
C ALA A 48 -1.02 -1.83 25.71
N ILE A 49 -0.24 -2.54 26.52
CA ILE A 49 1.13 -2.98 26.23
C ILE A 49 1.06 -4.25 25.37
N ASP A 50 1.80 -4.29 24.27
CA ASP A 50 1.98 -5.51 23.49
C ASP A 50 2.99 -6.43 24.20
N ILE A 51 2.65 -7.70 24.34
CA ILE A 51 3.45 -8.67 25.09
C ILE A 51 4.12 -9.65 24.11
N PRO A 52 5.46 -9.69 24.05
CA PRO A 52 6.19 -10.66 23.24
C PRO A 52 6.03 -12.09 23.76
N PRO A 53 6.03 -13.11 22.87
CA PRO A 53 6.02 -14.53 23.27
C PRO A 53 7.10 -14.90 24.31
N SER A 54 8.29 -14.33 24.19
CA SER A 54 9.45 -14.59 25.05
C SER A 54 9.50 -13.73 26.33
N TYR A 55 8.39 -13.05 26.68
CA TYR A 55 8.28 -12.21 27.86
C TYR A 55 8.61 -12.94 29.17
N GLN A 56 9.35 -12.28 30.06
CA GLN A 56 9.65 -12.75 31.41
C GLN A 56 9.31 -11.68 32.46
N PRO A 57 8.90 -12.09 33.68
CA PRO A 57 8.76 -11.17 34.81
C PRO A 57 10.08 -10.41 35.06
N GLY A 58 10.08 -9.09 34.84
CA GLY A 58 11.29 -8.24 34.89
C GLY A 58 11.58 -7.50 33.59
N ASP A 59 10.94 -7.89 32.48
CA ASP A 59 10.95 -7.12 31.24
C ASP A 59 10.15 -5.83 31.40
N SER A 60 10.75 -4.72 30.98
CA SER A 60 10.17 -3.38 31.10
C SER A 60 9.56 -2.96 29.77
N LEU A 61 8.33 -3.39 29.53
CA LEU A 61 7.59 -3.08 28.30
C LEU A 61 6.97 -1.67 28.35
N LEU A 62 6.95 -0.99 27.21
CA LEU A 62 6.28 0.29 27.02
C LEU A 62 5.11 0.14 26.05
N SER A 63 4.03 0.85 26.34
CA SER A 63 2.97 1.09 25.36
C SER A 63 3.43 2.11 24.31
N LEU A 64 2.70 2.21 23.20
CA LEU A 64 2.90 3.26 22.20
C LEU A 64 2.79 4.67 22.82
N ASN A 65 1.88 4.86 23.76
CA ASN A 65 1.68 6.14 24.45
C ASN A 65 2.89 6.49 25.32
N ASP A 66 3.39 5.52 26.08
CA ASP A 66 4.52 5.73 26.99
C ASP A 66 5.79 6.01 26.21
N ALA A 67 6.06 5.25 25.15
CA ALA A 67 7.16 5.52 24.24
C ALA A 67 7.05 6.94 23.65
N TYR A 68 5.88 7.36 23.18
CA TYR A 68 5.70 8.71 22.62
C TYR A 68 5.85 9.83 23.67
N ASN A 69 5.39 9.61 24.90
CA ASN A 69 5.59 10.56 25.99
C ASN A 69 7.07 10.75 26.32
N LEU A 70 7.86 9.67 26.34
CA LEU A 70 9.30 9.72 26.54
C LEU A 70 10.02 10.42 25.38
N TYR A 71 9.54 10.20 24.15
CA TYR A 71 10.03 10.88 22.95
C TYR A 71 9.80 12.39 23.00
N THR A 72 8.57 12.85 23.25
CA THR A 72 8.21 14.27 23.22
C THR A 72 8.90 15.10 24.29
N LYS A 73 9.23 14.49 25.42
CA LYS A 73 10.03 15.13 26.48
C LYS A 73 11.53 15.17 26.18
N ASN A 74 11.97 14.48 25.12
CA ASN A 74 13.39 14.33 24.76
C ASN A 74 14.24 13.72 25.91
N GLU A 75 13.62 12.83 26.70
CA GLU A 75 14.19 12.25 27.92
C GLU A 75 14.86 10.88 27.68
N ALA A 76 14.61 10.26 26.52
CA ALA A 76 15.06 8.90 26.21
C ALA A 76 15.88 8.81 24.92
N ILE A 77 16.76 7.81 24.86
CA ILE A 77 17.50 7.40 23.67
C ILE A 77 16.72 6.26 23.01
N PHE A 78 16.31 6.45 21.76
CA PHE A 78 15.66 5.40 20.98
C PHE A 78 16.70 4.60 20.20
N ILE A 79 16.65 3.28 20.28
CA ILE A 79 17.54 2.36 19.57
C ILE A 79 16.71 1.47 18.66
N ASP A 80 17.05 1.49 17.37
CA ASP A 80 16.49 0.60 16.36
C ASP A 80 17.35 -0.66 16.23
N ALA A 81 16.76 -1.79 16.59
CA ALA A 81 17.42 -3.11 16.60
C ALA A 81 17.48 -3.78 15.22
N ARG A 82 16.87 -3.19 14.19
CA ARG A 82 16.82 -3.76 12.84
C ARG A 82 18.12 -3.56 12.07
N GLU A 83 18.20 -4.25 10.94
CA GLU A 83 19.28 -4.09 9.98
C GLU A 83 19.40 -2.64 9.47
N PRO A 84 20.61 -2.18 9.07
CA PRO A 84 20.82 -0.82 8.59
C PRO A 84 19.94 -0.48 7.38
N VAL A 85 19.65 -1.46 6.52
CA VAL A 85 18.77 -1.27 5.37
C VAL A 85 17.35 -0.90 5.79
N ASP A 86 16.80 -1.56 6.81
CA ASP A 86 15.44 -1.30 7.31
C ASP A 86 15.36 0.02 8.08
N TYR A 87 16.43 0.36 8.78
CA TYR A 87 16.57 1.66 9.44
C TYR A 87 16.61 2.77 8.40
N ASP A 88 17.44 2.63 7.37
CA ASP A 88 17.62 3.65 6.35
C ASP A 88 16.31 3.93 5.57
N ASP A 89 15.51 2.89 5.32
CA ASP A 89 14.20 2.95 4.66
C ASP A 89 13.12 3.64 5.53
N GLY A 90 13.36 3.82 6.82
CA GLY A 90 12.55 4.65 7.71
C GLY A 90 12.62 4.22 9.17
N HIS A 91 12.76 5.18 10.07
CA HIS A 91 12.94 4.94 11.51
C HIS A 91 12.34 6.08 12.35
N ILE A 92 12.27 5.88 13.67
CA ILE A 92 11.88 6.90 14.63
C ILE A 92 12.88 8.07 14.55
N LYS A 93 12.39 9.30 14.39
CA LYS A 93 13.23 10.49 14.21
C LYS A 93 14.25 10.64 15.35
N GLY A 94 15.53 10.70 15.04
CA GLY A 94 16.60 10.81 16.03
C GLY A 94 16.95 9.51 16.77
N ALA A 95 16.42 8.36 16.34
CA ALA A 95 16.86 7.06 16.84
C ALA A 95 18.32 6.76 16.42
N ILE A 96 18.94 5.81 17.10
CA ILE A 96 20.26 5.27 16.76
C ILE A 96 20.06 3.87 16.20
N ASN A 97 20.61 3.58 15.02
CA ASN A 97 20.64 2.20 14.53
C ASN A 97 21.69 1.38 15.25
N PHE A 98 21.26 0.28 15.86
CA PHE A 98 22.12 -0.72 16.47
C PHE A 98 21.54 -2.11 16.14
N PRO A 99 21.90 -2.69 14.99
CA PRO A 99 21.38 -4.00 14.59
C PRO A 99 21.77 -5.07 15.63
N PHE A 100 20.78 -5.73 16.22
CA PHE A 100 21.03 -6.68 17.32
C PHE A 100 21.82 -7.90 16.86
N GLU A 101 21.57 -8.38 15.63
CA GLU A 101 22.27 -9.54 15.07
C GLU A 101 23.76 -9.26 14.79
N HIS A 102 24.12 -7.97 14.67
CA HIS A 102 25.49 -7.50 14.48
C HIS A 102 26.06 -6.85 15.74
N TRP A 103 25.69 -7.36 16.92
CA TRP A 103 26.05 -6.78 18.22
C TRP A 103 27.54 -6.45 18.33
N ASP A 104 28.40 -7.42 18.07
CA ASP A 104 29.86 -7.31 18.26
C ASP A 104 30.48 -6.26 17.33
N ASP A 105 29.96 -6.11 16.12
CA ASP A 105 30.45 -5.16 15.12
C ASP A 105 30.08 -3.71 15.49
N TYR A 106 28.93 -3.51 16.13
CA TYR A 106 28.37 -2.19 16.42
C TYR A 106 28.64 -1.72 17.85
N TRP A 107 28.82 -2.62 18.81
CA TRP A 107 28.89 -2.27 20.23
C TRP A 107 29.98 -1.25 20.55
N ALA A 108 31.18 -1.41 19.99
CA ALA A 108 32.29 -0.47 20.20
C ALA A 108 31.97 0.96 19.72
N LYS A 109 31.14 1.08 18.68
CA LYS A 109 30.69 2.36 18.11
C LYS A 109 29.52 2.97 18.88
N ILE A 110 28.63 2.12 19.39
CA ILE A 110 27.39 2.55 20.06
C ILE A 110 27.63 2.86 21.54
N LYS A 111 28.41 2.05 22.27
CA LYS A 111 28.65 2.22 23.70
C LYS A 111 29.02 3.65 24.12
N PRO A 112 29.90 4.40 23.40
CA PRO A 112 30.25 5.78 23.76
C PRO A 112 29.11 6.78 23.65
N THR A 113 28.05 6.48 22.89
CA THR A 113 26.89 7.37 22.71
C THR A 113 25.80 7.16 23.76
N LEU A 114 25.87 6.03 24.50
CA LEU A 114 24.89 5.67 25.51
C LEU A 114 25.27 6.20 26.89
N ASN A 115 24.29 6.76 27.59
CA ASN A 115 24.42 7.20 28.98
C ASN A 115 23.64 6.23 29.90
N PRO A 116 24.30 5.56 30.87
CA PRO A 116 23.65 4.65 31.83
C PRO A 116 22.50 5.25 32.65
N ASP A 117 22.49 6.56 32.86
CA ASP A 117 21.47 7.25 33.65
C ASP A 117 20.23 7.64 32.83
N LYS A 118 20.35 7.65 31.50
CA LYS A 118 19.26 7.94 30.58
C LYS A 118 18.42 6.70 30.31
N GLU A 119 17.15 6.94 29.99
CA GLU A 119 16.26 5.88 29.54
C GLU A 119 16.63 5.48 28.11
N ILE A 120 16.70 4.17 27.87
CA ILE A 120 16.98 3.59 26.56
C ILE A 120 15.75 2.80 26.12
N ILE A 121 15.25 3.07 24.93
CA ILE A 121 14.05 2.43 24.39
C ILE A 121 14.45 1.66 23.14
N ALA A 122 14.49 0.34 23.25
CA ALA A 122 14.75 -0.54 22.12
C ALA A 122 13.46 -0.86 21.37
N TYR A 123 13.51 -0.83 20.03
CA TYR A 123 12.40 -1.19 19.16
C TYR A 123 12.88 -1.97 17.93
N CYS A 124 11.98 -2.73 17.30
CA CYS A 124 12.28 -3.54 16.10
C CYS A 124 11.18 -3.34 15.02
N GLY A 125 11.07 -4.28 14.07
CA GLY A 125 10.19 -4.27 12.92
C GLY A 125 8.74 -4.65 13.17
N GLY A 126 8.31 -4.87 14.43
CA GLY A 126 6.90 -5.10 14.76
C GLY A 126 6.67 -6.25 15.75
N LEU A 127 5.42 -6.69 15.81
CA LEU A 127 4.91 -7.70 16.76
C LEU A 127 5.41 -9.13 16.48
N ASP A 128 6.03 -9.35 15.33
CA ASP A 128 6.68 -10.59 14.92
C ASP A 128 8.21 -10.57 15.14
N CYS A 129 8.76 -9.45 15.61
CA CYS A 129 10.19 -9.30 15.89
C CYS A 129 10.48 -9.12 17.39
N GLU A 130 11.22 -10.05 17.98
CA GLU A 130 11.61 -9.99 19.40
C GLU A 130 13.00 -9.36 19.67
N LEU A 131 13.68 -8.82 18.65
CA LEU A 131 15.04 -8.26 18.81
C LEU A 131 15.09 -7.13 19.85
N SER A 132 14.03 -6.31 19.94
CA SER A 132 13.93 -5.24 20.94
C SER A 132 13.92 -5.76 22.39
N LEU A 133 13.31 -6.93 22.61
CA LEU A 133 13.30 -7.59 23.92
C LEU A 133 14.70 -8.10 24.29
N PHE A 134 15.37 -8.80 23.37
CA PHE A 134 16.73 -9.31 23.64
C PHE A 134 17.74 -8.18 23.83
N MET A 135 17.65 -7.13 23.02
CA MET A 135 18.48 -5.94 23.15
C MET A 135 18.32 -5.26 24.51
N ALA A 136 17.09 -5.03 24.97
CA ALA A 136 16.86 -4.37 26.25
C ALA A 136 17.40 -5.19 27.43
N ARG A 137 17.28 -6.52 27.38
CA ARG A 137 17.85 -7.41 28.41
C ARG A 137 19.38 -7.33 28.42
N GLN A 138 20.01 -7.45 27.26
CA GLN A 138 21.47 -7.39 27.15
C GLN A 138 22.01 -6.03 27.63
N LEU A 139 21.33 -4.93 27.30
CA LEU A 139 21.68 -3.60 27.80
C LEU A 139 21.57 -3.51 29.34
N LYS A 140 20.52 -4.09 29.95
CA LYS A 140 20.41 -4.16 31.42
C LYS A 140 21.58 -4.91 32.05
N GLU A 141 21.96 -6.06 31.50
CA GLU A 141 23.10 -6.86 31.98
C GLU A 141 24.42 -6.08 31.89
N LEU A 142 24.57 -5.21 30.89
CA LEU A 142 25.75 -4.39 30.66
C LEU A 142 25.77 -3.08 31.45
N GLY A 143 24.82 -2.87 32.38
CA GLY A 143 24.80 -1.72 33.27
C GLY A 143 23.93 -0.55 32.81
N TYR A 144 22.98 -0.79 31.91
CA TYR A 144 21.96 0.19 31.50
C TYR A 144 20.59 -0.23 32.06
N PRO A 145 20.34 -0.05 33.38
CA PRO A 145 19.17 -0.61 34.05
C PRO A 145 17.84 -0.02 33.57
N LYS A 146 17.86 1.22 33.06
CA LYS A 146 16.69 1.92 32.50
C LYS A 146 16.49 1.61 31.00
N SER A 147 16.63 0.34 30.63
CA SER A 147 16.36 -0.12 29.27
C SER A 147 14.95 -0.71 29.16
N TYR A 148 14.19 -0.20 28.21
CA TYR A 148 12.78 -0.50 28.00
C TYR A 148 12.54 -1.06 26.60
N ILE A 149 11.45 -1.82 26.46
CA ILE A 149 11.07 -2.53 25.25
C ILE A 149 9.83 -1.88 24.65
N PHE A 150 9.94 -1.31 23.47
CA PHE A 150 8.79 -0.92 22.66
C PHE A 150 8.51 -2.00 21.61
N PHE A 151 7.74 -3.02 22.00
CA PHE A 151 7.53 -4.23 21.19
C PHE A 151 6.73 -3.98 19.90
N GLY A 152 5.75 -3.06 19.93
CA GLY A 152 5.00 -2.63 18.74
C GLY A 152 5.87 -2.07 17.61
N GLY A 153 7.09 -1.63 17.94
CA GLY A 153 8.13 -1.37 16.96
C GLY A 153 7.83 -0.23 15.98
N TRP A 154 8.62 -0.23 14.92
CA TRP A 154 8.50 0.70 13.81
C TRP A 154 7.09 0.72 13.16
N PRO A 155 6.41 -0.41 12.91
CA PRO A 155 5.08 -0.39 12.30
C PRO A 155 4.05 0.39 13.11
N LYS A 156 4.00 0.19 14.45
CA LYS A 156 3.04 0.92 15.30
C LYS A 156 3.36 2.41 15.38
N TRP A 157 4.64 2.76 15.44
CA TRP A 157 5.07 4.16 15.41
C TRP A 157 4.63 4.86 14.11
N LYS A 158 4.88 4.19 12.99
CA LYS A 158 4.53 4.67 11.65
C LYS A 158 3.02 4.73 11.43
N GLU A 159 2.28 3.70 11.83
CA GLU A 159 0.82 3.65 11.73
C GLU A 159 0.15 4.78 12.53
N ALA A 160 0.77 5.17 13.64
CA ALA A 160 0.33 6.27 14.48
C ALA A 160 0.75 7.67 13.98
N ASP A 161 1.39 7.76 12.80
CA ASP A 161 1.85 9.02 12.19
C ASP A 161 2.78 9.83 13.10
N MET A 162 3.63 9.11 13.85
CA MET A 162 4.58 9.73 14.78
C MET A 162 5.87 10.18 14.06
N PRO A 163 6.64 11.13 14.63
CA PRO A 163 7.82 11.71 13.99
C PRO A 163 8.84 10.66 13.55
N SER A 164 9.24 10.72 12.28
CA SER A 164 10.14 9.75 11.65
C SER A 164 11.16 10.40 10.72
N GLU A 165 12.24 9.68 10.44
CA GLU A 165 13.32 10.04 9.53
C GLU A 165 13.61 8.89 8.55
N THR A 166 14.27 9.21 7.44
CA THR A 166 14.84 8.23 6.49
C THR A 166 16.27 8.65 6.19
N SER A 167 17.20 7.70 6.22
CA SER A 167 18.63 7.94 5.98
C SER A 167 19.03 7.69 4.52
N GLN A 168 18.15 7.07 3.73
CA GLN A 168 18.30 7.14 2.28
C GLN A 168 18.01 8.58 1.83
N PRO A 169 18.88 9.23 1.03
CA PRO A 169 18.39 10.31 0.16
C PRO A 169 17.22 9.70 -0.60
N GLU A 170 16.04 10.36 -0.65
CA GLU A 170 14.86 9.90 -1.39
C GLU A 170 15.35 9.05 -2.55
N LYS A 171 15.25 7.71 -2.43
CA LYS A 171 15.68 6.89 -3.56
C LYS A 171 14.73 7.36 -4.63
N ASN A 172 15.27 8.08 -5.60
CA ASN A 172 14.73 8.15 -6.93
C ASN A 172 14.85 6.72 -7.49
N VAL A 173 14.20 5.73 -6.84
CA VAL A 173 13.34 4.82 -7.56
C VAL A 173 12.54 5.80 -8.39
N THR A 174 12.92 5.90 -9.65
CA THR A 174 12.01 6.43 -10.63
C THR A 174 10.80 5.53 -10.46
N ASP A 175 9.84 5.98 -9.65
CA ASP A 175 8.50 5.46 -9.66
C ASP A 175 8.03 5.82 -11.06
N ILE A 176 8.35 4.93 -12.01
CA ILE A 176 8.02 5.09 -13.42
C ILE A 176 6.51 5.34 -13.45
N SER A 177 5.74 4.70 -12.58
CA SER A 177 4.34 5.02 -12.37
C SER A 177 4.06 6.44 -11.87
N GLY A 178 4.72 6.88 -10.80
CA GLY A 178 4.51 8.19 -10.18
C GLY A 178 4.78 9.40 -11.09
N THR A 179 5.57 9.22 -12.14
CA THR A 179 5.91 10.27 -13.12
C THR A 179 5.43 9.98 -14.53
N VAL A 180 5.60 8.77 -15.06
CA VAL A 180 5.23 8.42 -16.45
C VAL A 180 3.73 8.27 -16.61
N VAL A 181 3.00 7.68 -15.65
CA VAL A 181 1.53 7.53 -15.79
C VAL A 181 0.83 8.89 -15.86
N PRO A 182 1.12 9.88 -14.99
CA PRO A 182 0.55 11.21 -15.09
C PRO A 182 0.90 11.91 -16.41
N ILE A 183 2.15 11.79 -16.88
CA ILE A 183 2.59 12.42 -18.13
C ILE A 183 1.88 11.80 -19.33
N VAL A 184 1.85 10.46 -19.42
CA VAL A 184 1.19 9.73 -20.52
C VAL A 184 -0.31 10.01 -20.52
N LEU A 185 -0.94 9.98 -19.35
CA LEU A 185 -2.37 10.27 -19.20
C LEU A 185 -2.69 11.72 -19.56
N ALA A 186 -1.91 12.69 -19.07
CA ALA A 186 -2.10 14.11 -19.37
C ALA A 186 -1.90 14.41 -20.87
N ALA A 187 -0.84 13.87 -21.48
CA ALA A 187 -0.60 13.99 -22.91
C ALA A 187 -1.76 13.39 -23.73
N TYR A 188 -2.28 12.23 -23.30
CA TYR A 188 -3.39 11.58 -23.98
C TYR A 188 -4.72 12.34 -23.84
N ILE A 189 -5.03 12.85 -22.64
CA ILE A 189 -6.21 13.67 -22.40
C ILE A 189 -6.12 14.97 -23.22
N LEU A 190 -4.95 15.60 -23.29
CA LEU A 190 -4.73 16.78 -24.12
C LEU A 190 -5.00 16.47 -25.59
N ILE A 191 -4.52 15.34 -26.10
CA ILE A 191 -4.80 14.88 -27.47
C ILE A 191 -6.32 14.72 -27.69
N MET A 192 -7.06 14.13 -26.73
CA MET A 192 -8.51 14.03 -26.82
C MET A 192 -9.21 15.40 -26.84
N ILE A 193 -8.80 16.34 -25.98
CA ILE A 193 -9.34 17.70 -25.92
C ILE A 193 -9.09 18.42 -27.25
N VAL A 194 -7.86 18.37 -27.77
CA VAL A 194 -7.51 18.96 -29.06
C VAL A 194 -8.35 18.36 -30.18
N MET A 195 -8.52 17.03 -30.21
CA MET A 195 -9.40 16.40 -31.21
C MET A 195 -10.85 16.80 -31.07
N ALA A 196 -11.36 17.00 -29.85
CA ALA A 196 -12.72 17.46 -29.60
C ALA A 196 -12.94 18.89 -30.13
N ILE A 197 -11.96 19.79 -29.94
CA ILE A 197 -12.03 21.19 -30.35
C ILE A 197 -11.81 21.35 -31.85
N VAL A 198 -10.75 20.74 -32.39
CA VAL A 198 -10.29 20.94 -33.77
C VAL A 198 -11.13 20.15 -34.78
N ARG A 199 -11.63 18.98 -34.40
CA ARG A 199 -12.46 18.13 -35.26
C ARG A 199 -13.75 17.76 -34.53
N LYS A 200 -14.82 18.53 -34.77
CA LYS A 200 -16.21 18.30 -34.29
C LYS A 200 -16.81 16.88 -34.50
N GLY A 201 -16.07 15.90 -35.03
CA GLY A 201 -16.45 14.49 -35.15
C GLY A 201 -15.38 13.43 -34.77
N SER A 202 -14.18 13.81 -34.32
CA SER A 202 -13.04 12.87 -34.19
C SER A 202 -13.01 12.03 -32.91
N LEU A 203 -13.81 12.37 -31.89
CA LEU A 203 -13.91 11.55 -30.66
C LEU A 203 -14.53 10.18 -30.91
N SER A 204 -15.20 9.98 -32.05
CA SER A 204 -15.73 8.68 -32.45
C SER A 204 -14.77 7.87 -33.34
N ASP A 205 -13.54 8.35 -33.54
CA ASP A 205 -12.54 7.67 -34.37
C ASP A 205 -12.19 6.30 -33.77
N SER A 206 -12.25 5.26 -34.60
CA SER A 206 -11.97 3.89 -34.18
C SER A 206 -10.52 3.69 -33.72
N LYS A 207 -9.56 4.44 -34.27
CA LYS A 207 -8.16 4.42 -33.81
C LYS A 207 -8.03 5.01 -32.42
N LEU A 208 -8.74 6.10 -32.15
CA LEU A 208 -8.74 6.74 -30.85
C LEU A 208 -9.32 5.81 -29.77
N ILE A 209 -10.48 5.20 -30.05
CA ILE A 209 -11.11 4.25 -29.13
C ILE A 209 -10.19 3.03 -28.89
N PHE A 210 -9.49 2.56 -29.92
CA PHE A 210 -8.52 1.48 -29.78
C PHE A 210 -7.35 1.87 -28.88
N ILE A 211 -6.76 3.05 -29.07
CA ILE A 211 -5.66 3.55 -28.22
C ILE A 211 -6.15 3.77 -26.77
N SER A 212 -7.34 4.34 -26.57
CA SER A 212 -7.95 4.50 -25.23
C SER A 212 -8.01 3.17 -24.49
N ARG A 213 -8.41 2.09 -25.19
CA ARG A 213 -8.51 0.75 -24.62
C ARG A 213 -7.14 0.16 -24.26
N LEU A 214 -6.14 0.37 -25.10
CA LEU A 214 -4.77 -0.09 -24.82
C LEU A 214 -4.17 0.62 -23.60
N ILE A 215 -4.32 1.95 -23.55
CA ILE A 215 -3.79 2.76 -22.44
C ILE A 215 -4.51 2.39 -21.14
N LEU A 216 -5.84 2.51 -21.11
CA LEU A 216 -6.61 2.27 -19.88
C LEU A 216 -6.48 0.81 -19.41
N GLY A 217 -6.56 -0.15 -20.33
CA GLY A 217 -6.41 -1.56 -19.99
C GLY A 217 -4.99 -1.91 -19.52
N GLY A 218 -3.97 -1.33 -20.15
CA GLY A 218 -2.56 -1.52 -19.77
C GLY A 218 -2.25 -0.97 -18.38
N LEU A 219 -2.80 0.21 -18.04
CA LEU A 219 -2.66 0.82 -16.72
C LEU A 219 -3.25 -0.07 -15.61
N PHE A 220 -4.44 -0.65 -15.83
CA PHE A 220 -5.07 -1.54 -14.85
C PHE A 220 -4.31 -2.87 -14.68
N ILE A 221 -3.78 -3.44 -15.76
CA ILE A 221 -2.90 -4.63 -15.66
C ILE A 221 -1.65 -4.29 -14.86
N TYR A 222 -1.00 -3.17 -15.18
CA TYR A 222 0.20 -2.72 -14.47
C TYR A 222 -0.07 -2.48 -12.98
N ALA A 223 -1.15 -1.76 -12.63
CA ALA A 223 -1.53 -1.50 -11.25
C ALA A 223 -1.91 -2.77 -10.46
N SER A 224 -2.40 -3.80 -11.14
CA SER A 224 -2.75 -5.07 -10.50
C SER A 224 -1.55 -5.97 -10.17
N TYR A 225 -0.43 -5.79 -10.89
CA TYR A 225 0.73 -6.69 -10.83
C TYR A 225 1.26 -6.83 -9.39
N ASP A 226 1.69 -5.73 -8.77
CA ASP A 226 2.27 -5.77 -7.42
C ASP A 226 1.28 -6.25 -6.36
N LYS A 227 -0.03 -5.96 -6.54
CA LYS A 227 -1.09 -6.39 -5.62
C LYS A 227 -1.31 -7.91 -5.67
N ILE A 228 -1.16 -8.53 -6.85
CA ILE A 228 -1.25 -9.98 -7.02
C ILE A 228 -0.04 -10.68 -6.38
N PHE A 229 1.16 -10.14 -6.56
CA PHE A 229 2.38 -10.73 -6.00
C PHE A 229 2.46 -10.54 -4.47
N ASN A 230 2.11 -9.34 -3.97
CA ASN A 230 2.22 -8.95 -2.56
C ASN A 230 0.85 -8.58 -1.94
N PRO A 231 -0.08 -9.55 -1.78
CA PRO A 231 -1.43 -9.27 -1.30
C PRO A 231 -1.48 -8.84 0.16
N LEU A 232 -0.50 -9.23 1.00
CA LEU A 232 -0.40 -8.78 2.39
C LEU A 232 -0.09 -7.29 2.49
N SER A 233 0.87 -6.80 1.70
CA SER A 233 1.18 -5.38 1.61
C SER A 233 -0.04 -4.59 1.12
N PHE A 234 -0.76 -5.11 0.12
CA PHE A 234 -1.99 -4.48 -0.37
C PHE A 234 -3.12 -4.48 0.67
N ALA A 235 -3.29 -5.56 1.45
CA ALA A 235 -4.23 -5.61 2.57
C ALA A 235 -3.91 -4.54 3.64
N GLY A 236 -2.62 -4.31 3.92
CA GLY A 236 -2.18 -3.21 4.80
C GLY A 236 -2.57 -1.83 4.27
N ILE A 237 -2.46 -1.61 2.96
CA ILE A 237 -2.94 -0.36 2.33
C ILE A 237 -4.46 -0.21 2.51
N ILE A 238 -5.23 -1.29 2.32
CA ILE A 238 -6.69 -1.29 2.53
C ILE A 238 -7.05 -0.98 3.99
N HIS A 239 -6.32 -1.56 4.94
CA HIS A 239 -6.47 -1.30 6.37
C HIS A 239 -6.26 0.19 6.71
N ASN A 240 -5.28 0.83 6.06
CA ASN A 240 -4.93 2.23 6.29
C ASN A 240 -6.01 3.21 5.82
N TYR A 241 -6.86 2.85 4.86
CA TYR A 241 -7.99 3.69 4.44
C TYR A 241 -9.07 3.87 5.51
N ARG A 242 -9.15 2.99 6.52
CA ARG A 242 -10.17 3.06 7.60
C ARG A 242 -11.61 3.07 7.09
N LEU A 243 -11.88 2.32 6.02
CA LEU A 243 -13.21 2.24 5.38
C LEU A 243 -13.81 0.84 5.41
N VAL A 244 -12.97 -0.18 5.42
CA VAL A 244 -13.38 -1.59 5.46
C VAL A 244 -13.19 -2.11 6.88
N GLY A 245 -14.18 -2.86 7.39
CA GLY A 245 -14.10 -3.45 8.72
C GLY A 245 -12.91 -4.43 8.84
N PRO A 246 -12.29 -4.57 10.01
CA PRO A 246 -11.03 -5.29 10.17
C PRO A 246 -11.07 -6.78 9.77
N ASN A 247 -12.21 -7.43 9.86
CA ASN A 247 -12.37 -8.82 9.43
C ASN A 247 -12.61 -8.97 7.91
N LEU A 248 -12.86 -7.85 7.21
CA LEU A 248 -13.24 -7.84 5.80
C LEU A 248 -12.11 -7.41 4.87
N ILE A 249 -10.95 -6.98 5.39
CA ILE A 249 -9.85 -6.39 4.60
C ILE A 249 -9.26 -7.38 3.59
N ASN A 250 -9.13 -8.65 3.97
CA ASN A 250 -8.49 -9.64 3.11
C ASN A 250 -9.34 -10.00 1.89
N ILE A 251 -10.67 -9.86 1.97
CA ILE A 251 -11.57 -10.15 0.85
C ILE A 251 -11.26 -9.26 -0.37
N PRO A 252 -11.34 -7.91 -0.29
CA PRO A 252 -10.97 -7.03 -1.39
C PRO A 252 -9.50 -7.19 -1.78
N ALA A 253 -8.59 -7.45 -0.83
CA ALA A 253 -7.18 -7.69 -1.13
C ALA A 253 -6.97 -8.93 -2.02
N ILE A 254 -7.78 -9.98 -1.82
CA ILE A 254 -7.74 -11.22 -2.61
C ILE A 254 -8.40 -11.04 -3.98
N ILE A 255 -9.55 -10.35 -4.07
CA ILE A 255 -10.37 -10.34 -5.30
C ILE A 255 -10.08 -9.16 -6.23
N LEU A 256 -9.86 -7.95 -5.70
CA LEU A 256 -9.76 -6.74 -6.52
C LEU A 256 -8.64 -6.81 -7.56
N PRO A 257 -7.42 -7.27 -7.23
CA PRO A 257 -6.34 -7.29 -8.21
C PRO A 257 -6.65 -8.17 -9.43
N TRP A 258 -7.39 -9.27 -9.24
CA TRP A 258 -7.81 -10.13 -10.35
C TRP A 258 -8.92 -9.51 -11.18
N ILE A 259 -9.83 -8.75 -10.55
CA ILE A 259 -10.84 -8.00 -11.29
C ILE A 259 -10.18 -6.92 -12.15
N GLU A 260 -9.21 -6.19 -11.59
CA GLU A 260 -8.39 -5.19 -12.30
C GLU A 260 -7.67 -5.82 -13.51
N PHE A 261 -6.92 -6.91 -13.27
CA PHE A 261 -6.16 -7.61 -14.29
C PHE A 261 -7.04 -8.13 -15.43
N ILE A 262 -8.11 -8.85 -15.10
CA ILE A 262 -8.99 -9.47 -16.10
C ILE A 262 -9.77 -8.40 -16.87
N ALA A 263 -10.32 -7.38 -16.21
CA ALA A 263 -11.02 -6.31 -16.90
C ALA A 263 -10.07 -5.54 -17.84
N GLY A 264 -8.84 -5.24 -17.40
CA GLY A 264 -7.80 -4.63 -18.22
C GLY A 264 -7.45 -5.48 -19.45
N ALA A 265 -7.21 -6.78 -19.27
CA ALA A 265 -6.91 -7.71 -20.35
C ALA A 265 -8.04 -7.81 -21.38
N LEU A 266 -9.30 -7.92 -20.92
CA LEU A 266 -10.47 -7.95 -21.79
C LEU A 266 -10.63 -6.65 -22.58
N LEU A 267 -10.31 -5.51 -21.98
CA LEU A 267 -10.35 -4.21 -22.64
C LEU A 267 -9.31 -4.10 -23.77
N ILE A 268 -8.07 -4.57 -23.52
CA ILE A 268 -6.99 -4.62 -24.52
C ILE A 268 -7.38 -5.55 -25.67
N VAL A 269 -7.74 -6.81 -25.37
CA VAL A 269 -8.11 -7.82 -26.37
C VAL A 269 -9.35 -7.39 -27.16
N GLY A 270 -10.28 -6.68 -26.52
CA GLY A 270 -11.54 -6.26 -27.14
C GLY A 270 -12.62 -7.31 -27.08
N TYR A 271 -12.52 -8.25 -26.15
CA TYR A 271 -13.59 -9.16 -25.84
C TYR A 271 -14.58 -8.49 -24.88
N LYS A 272 -15.79 -8.23 -25.35
CA LYS A 272 -16.85 -7.50 -24.60
C LYS A 272 -16.35 -6.20 -23.94
N PRO A 273 -15.75 -5.26 -24.70
CA PRO A 273 -15.06 -4.10 -24.12
C PRO A 273 -15.97 -3.16 -23.35
N ARG A 274 -17.25 -3.00 -23.75
CA ARG A 274 -18.23 -2.21 -22.97
C ARG A 274 -18.50 -2.78 -21.58
N SER A 275 -18.40 -4.09 -21.40
CA SER A 275 -18.61 -4.72 -20.09
C SER A 275 -17.36 -4.64 -19.23
N ALA A 276 -16.18 -4.87 -19.81
CA ALA A 276 -14.91 -4.68 -19.12
C ALA A 276 -14.72 -3.22 -18.66
N ASP A 277 -15.07 -2.27 -19.53
CA ASP A 277 -15.01 -0.84 -19.24
C ASP A 277 -16.02 -0.42 -18.15
N LEU A 278 -17.22 -1.02 -18.08
CA LEU A 278 -18.14 -0.80 -16.96
C LEU A 278 -17.54 -1.24 -15.62
N VAL A 279 -16.79 -2.35 -15.60
CA VAL A 279 -16.10 -2.83 -14.40
C VAL A 279 -15.00 -1.85 -14.00
N ILE A 280 -14.16 -1.43 -14.95
CA ILE A 280 -13.09 -0.44 -14.74
C ILE A 280 -13.66 0.90 -14.24
N GLY A 281 -14.66 1.45 -14.93
CA GLY A 281 -15.31 2.70 -14.54
C GLY A 281 -15.96 2.63 -13.16
N GLY A 282 -16.59 1.51 -12.81
CA GLY A 282 -17.14 1.27 -11.48
C GLY A 282 -16.06 1.25 -10.39
N MET A 283 -14.93 0.58 -10.64
CA MET A 283 -13.79 0.57 -9.71
C MET A 283 -13.18 1.97 -9.56
N LEU A 284 -13.00 2.72 -10.65
CA LEU A 284 -12.50 4.11 -10.60
C LEU A 284 -13.39 5.00 -9.74
N ILE A 285 -14.72 4.91 -9.89
CA ILE A 285 -15.65 5.68 -9.05
C ILE A 285 -15.48 5.31 -7.57
N MET A 286 -15.36 4.02 -7.27
CA MET A 286 -15.14 3.54 -5.90
C MET A 286 -13.81 4.06 -5.34
N TYR A 287 -12.71 4.02 -6.12
CA TYR A 287 -11.39 4.52 -5.69
C TYR A 287 -11.40 6.02 -5.46
N ILE A 288 -11.98 6.81 -6.38
CA ILE A 288 -12.13 8.26 -6.21
C ILE A 288 -12.88 8.58 -4.92
N PHE A 289 -13.98 7.87 -4.65
CA PHE A 289 -14.76 8.08 -3.43
C PHE A 289 -13.98 7.70 -2.16
N MET A 290 -13.25 6.59 -2.20
CA MET A 290 -12.37 6.14 -1.12
C MET A 290 -11.27 7.16 -0.81
N LEU A 291 -10.57 7.64 -1.84
CA LEU A 291 -9.52 8.66 -1.71
C LEU A 291 -10.08 10.01 -1.26
N ALA A 292 -11.25 10.41 -1.76
CA ALA A 292 -11.92 11.64 -1.35
C ALA A 292 -12.32 11.63 0.14
N ILE A 293 -12.89 10.53 0.63
CA ILE A 293 -13.20 10.39 2.07
C ILE A 293 -11.92 10.44 2.89
N THR A 294 -10.87 9.76 2.43
CA THR A 294 -9.56 9.74 3.11
C THR A 294 -8.96 11.14 3.18
N ALA A 295 -9.00 11.88 2.07
CA ALA A 295 -8.51 13.26 1.98
C ALA A 295 -9.29 14.19 2.92
N HIS A 296 -10.61 14.05 2.92
CA HIS A 296 -11.48 14.85 3.78
C HIS A 296 -11.24 14.58 5.27
N ARG A 297 -10.85 13.35 5.65
CA ARG A 297 -10.50 12.98 7.02
C ARG A 297 -9.08 13.42 7.43
N GLY A 298 -8.31 14.04 6.52
CA GLY A 298 -6.94 14.46 6.80
C GLY A 298 -5.98 13.31 7.11
N ILE A 299 -6.31 12.08 6.68
CA ILE A 299 -5.43 10.91 6.87
C ILE A 299 -4.33 10.99 5.82
N ASN A 300 -3.08 11.25 6.23
CA ASN A 300 -1.91 11.20 5.37
C ASN A 300 -1.53 9.73 5.09
N ILE A 301 -2.20 9.12 4.12
CA ILE A 301 -1.84 7.77 3.68
C ILE A 301 -0.68 7.90 2.68
N SER A 302 0.54 7.63 3.14
CA SER A 302 1.74 7.51 2.29
C SER A 302 1.76 6.20 1.48
N CYS A 303 0.66 5.89 0.75
CA CYS A 303 0.57 4.69 -0.08
C CYS A 303 0.39 5.07 -1.55
N GLY A 304 1.36 4.69 -2.39
CA GLY A 304 1.29 4.83 -3.83
C GLY A 304 0.26 3.89 -4.46
N CYS A 305 -0.38 4.33 -5.55
CA CYS A 305 -1.37 3.54 -6.31
C CYS A 305 -0.70 2.47 -7.21
N PHE A 306 0.62 2.52 -7.35
CA PHE A 306 1.37 1.75 -8.35
C PHE A 306 2.59 1.00 -7.81
N SER A 307 2.85 1.08 -6.51
CA SER A 307 3.85 0.26 -5.87
C SER A 307 3.48 0.05 -4.41
N THR A 308 3.81 -1.12 -3.88
CA THR A 308 3.78 -1.41 -2.44
C THR A 308 4.98 -0.81 -1.70
N ALA A 309 5.80 0.00 -2.39
CA ALA A 309 6.99 0.61 -1.84
C ALA A 309 6.61 1.79 -0.93
N ALA A 310 6.94 1.64 0.34
CA ALA A 310 6.78 2.67 1.35
C ALA A 310 7.79 3.82 1.13
N GLY A 311 7.34 5.07 1.22
CA GLY A 311 8.25 6.23 1.34
C GLY A 311 7.97 7.41 0.41
N VAL A 312 7.13 7.28 -0.61
CA VAL A 312 6.81 8.41 -1.50
C VAL A 312 5.69 9.26 -0.89
N LYS A 313 5.95 10.56 -0.67
CA LYS A 313 4.90 11.56 -0.39
C LYS A 313 3.95 11.63 -1.59
N SER A 314 2.93 10.79 -1.60
CA SER A 314 1.90 10.82 -2.64
C SER A 314 0.95 11.99 -2.38
N ASN A 315 0.91 12.96 -3.29
CA ASN A 315 -0.13 13.98 -3.28
C ASN A 315 -1.49 13.32 -3.53
N LEU A 316 -2.27 13.11 -2.47
CA LEU A 316 -3.58 12.45 -2.54
C LEU A 316 -4.52 13.13 -3.56
N ILE A 317 -4.43 14.46 -3.67
CA ILE A 317 -5.16 15.26 -4.67
C ILE A 317 -4.74 14.89 -6.10
N LEU A 318 -3.44 14.70 -6.34
CA LEU A 318 -2.94 14.30 -7.66
C LEU A 318 -3.48 12.93 -8.06
N ARG A 319 -3.56 11.97 -7.12
CA ARG A 319 -4.15 10.65 -7.36
C ARG A 319 -5.62 10.71 -7.72
N ILE A 320 -6.39 11.57 -7.02
CA ILE A 320 -7.80 11.81 -7.37
C ILE A 320 -7.90 12.39 -8.80
N ILE A 321 -7.02 13.33 -9.17
CA ILE A 321 -7.01 13.92 -10.52
C ILE A 321 -6.68 12.85 -11.58
N GLU A 322 -5.71 11.97 -11.31
CA GLU A 322 -5.36 10.83 -12.19
C GLU A 322 -6.56 9.91 -12.40
N ASP A 323 -7.24 9.50 -11.32
CA ASP A 323 -8.41 8.62 -11.40
C ASP A 323 -9.58 9.28 -12.14
N VAL A 324 -9.80 10.59 -11.94
CA VAL A 324 -10.79 11.37 -12.70
C VAL A 324 -10.42 11.40 -14.19
N GLY A 325 -9.13 11.59 -14.52
CA GLY A 325 -8.64 11.54 -15.88
C GLY A 325 -8.90 10.18 -16.54
N MET A 326 -8.59 9.08 -15.85
CA MET A 326 -8.87 7.71 -16.30
C MET A 326 -10.37 7.46 -16.45
N LEU A 327 -11.21 8.00 -15.55
CA LEU A 327 -12.66 7.88 -15.65
C LEU A 327 -13.21 8.59 -16.89
N LEU A 328 -12.65 9.74 -17.28
CA LEU A 328 -13.01 10.42 -18.52
C LEU A 328 -12.63 9.57 -19.76
N VAL A 329 -11.48 8.89 -19.74
CA VAL A 329 -11.10 7.94 -20.80
C VAL A 329 -12.08 6.75 -20.85
N SER A 330 -12.47 6.22 -19.70
CA SER A 330 -13.47 5.15 -19.61
C SER A 330 -14.82 5.60 -20.19
N LEU A 331 -15.33 6.77 -19.80
CA LEU A 331 -16.57 7.34 -20.35
C LEU A 331 -16.51 7.49 -21.87
N HIS A 332 -15.37 7.92 -22.40
CA HIS A 332 -15.15 8.01 -23.84
C HIS A 332 -15.29 6.65 -24.53
N ILE A 333 -14.63 5.60 -24.00
CA ILE A 333 -14.75 4.22 -24.53
C ILE A 333 -16.22 3.78 -24.46
N PHE A 334 -16.87 3.94 -23.32
CA PHE A 334 -18.26 3.50 -23.12
C PHE A 334 -19.23 4.11 -24.14
N ILE A 335 -19.15 5.43 -24.33
CA ILE A 335 -20.05 6.21 -25.18
C ILE A 335 -19.78 5.94 -26.66
N PHE A 336 -18.52 5.99 -27.09
CA PHE A 336 -18.17 5.99 -28.51
C PHE A 336 -17.83 4.62 -29.09
N TYR A 337 -17.58 3.60 -28.26
CA TYR A 337 -17.39 2.25 -28.78
C TYR A 337 -18.68 1.77 -29.45
N LYS A 338 -18.71 1.81 -30.78
CA LYS A 338 -19.72 1.12 -31.58
C LYS A 338 -19.22 -0.31 -31.76
N ALA A 339 -20.06 -1.30 -31.46
CA ALA A 339 -19.75 -2.71 -31.64
C ALA A 339 -19.54 -3.02 -33.14
N ARG A 340 -18.34 -2.74 -33.67
CA ARG A 340 -18.03 -2.82 -35.09
C ARG A 340 -17.46 -4.18 -35.47
N TRP A 341 -18.04 -5.25 -34.96
CA TRP A 341 -17.63 -6.64 -35.24
C TRP A 341 -18.84 -7.58 -35.29
N ARG A 342 -19.75 -7.33 -36.23
CA ARG A 342 -20.77 -8.28 -36.72
C ARG A 342 -21.44 -7.74 -38.00
N SER A 343 -20.75 -7.86 -39.15
CA SER A 343 -21.33 -7.93 -40.53
C SER A 343 -20.31 -7.63 -41.65
N LYS A 344 -19.13 -8.23 -41.58
CA LYS A 344 -18.54 -8.80 -42.79
C LYS A 344 -18.37 -10.28 -42.43
N GLY A 345 -19.35 -11.15 -42.72
CA GLY A 345 -19.72 -11.49 -44.08
C GLY A 345 -18.50 -12.13 -44.72
N PHE A 346 -18.16 -13.34 -44.27
CA PHE A 346 -17.39 -14.25 -45.12
C PHE A 346 -18.39 -14.68 -46.21
N GLU A 347 -18.35 -13.96 -47.33
CA GLU A 347 -18.84 -14.46 -48.62
C GLU A 347 -17.83 -15.46 -49.19
#